data_AF-A0A7C5QJC1-F1
#
_entry.id   AF-A0A7C5QJC1-F1
#
_cell.length_a   1.000
_cell.length_b   1.000
_cell.length_c   1.000
_cell.angle_alpha   90.00
_cell.angle_beta   90.00
_cell.angle_gamma   90.00
#
_symmetry.space_group_name_H-M   'P 1'
#
loop_
_entity.id
_entity.type
_entity.pdbx_description
1 polymer ?
#
loop_
_entity_poly.entity_id
_entity_poly.type
_entity_poly.pdbx_seq_one_letter_code
_entity_poly.pdbx_strand_id
1 'polypeptide(L)'
;MASFRLVFALYVGFLVASAYGYGYTQYEITYEGLYNRYAVALLCLIFVEALGTDKAETSVRTQFLEGASTGVALVVAFLKANFFAVGMFGIGAGVLLMPQHRVRWCGLGTAAVISSFLMLWYLNFDEGLTLLRRHLRPTDRITALDFSNPFSFALQQPPPRGDALWWHLNVTFNRQFHPSPQRLLGDATLVMVGQRPPASELPPSICEGVFDLYSSFLGEHFTQVDESPHWRLYRKR
;
A
#
# COMPACT_ATOMS: atom_id res chain seq x y z
N MET A 1 36.80 -8.33 5.06
CA MET A 1 35.34 -8.53 4.83
C MET A 1 34.45 -8.01 5.97
N ALA A 2 34.84 -8.13 7.25
CA ALA A 2 34.06 -7.59 8.39
C ALA A 2 33.79 -6.07 8.31
N SER A 3 34.76 -5.29 7.79
CA SER A 3 34.62 -3.84 7.62
C SER A 3 33.49 -3.43 6.67
N PHE A 4 33.30 -4.15 5.56
CA PHE A 4 32.26 -3.82 4.57
C PHE A 4 30.84 -4.09 5.08
N ARG A 5 30.62 -5.25 5.74
CA ARG A 5 29.31 -5.61 6.31
C ARG A 5 28.89 -4.61 7.40
N LEU A 6 29.83 -4.18 8.24
CA LEU A 6 29.58 -3.18 9.26
C LEU A 6 29.24 -1.81 8.64
N VAL A 7 30.02 -1.35 7.65
CA VAL A 7 29.76 -0.08 6.95
C VAL A 7 28.40 -0.11 6.25
N PHE A 8 28.05 -1.23 5.60
CA PHE A 8 26.74 -1.39 4.97
C PHE A 8 25.59 -1.37 5.99
N ALA A 9 25.72 -2.10 7.10
CA ALA A 9 24.72 -2.10 8.17
C ALA A 9 24.55 -0.70 8.79
N LEU A 10 25.66 0.01 9.02
CA LEU A 10 25.64 1.40 9.50
C LEU A 10 24.97 2.33 8.48
N TYR A 11 25.28 2.18 7.19
CA TYR A 11 24.62 2.95 6.12
C TYR A 11 23.11 2.74 6.13
N VAL A 12 22.64 1.49 6.17
CA VAL A 12 21.20 1.17 6.23
C VAL A 12 20.58 1.74 7.52
N GLY A 13 21.26 1.61 8.66
CA GLY A 13 20.81 2.17 9.94
C GLY A 13 20.65 3.69 9.90
N PHE A 14 21.66 4.41 9.39
CA PHE A 14 21.58 5.86 9.24
C PHE A 14 20.54 6.30 8.21
N LEU A 15 20.36 5.54 7.14
CA LEU A 15 19.32 5.81 6.15
C LEU A 15 17.93 5.78 6.78
N VAL A 16 17.64 4.73 7.55
CA VAL A 16 16.36 4.55 8.28
C VAL A 16 16.17 5.64 9.34
N ALA A 17 17.24 6.00 10.06
CA ALA A 17 17.21 6.98 11.13
C ALA A 17 17.25 8.45 10.67
N SER A 18 17.49 8.72 9.39
CA SER A 18 17.51 10.09 8.86
C SER A 18 16.15 10.78 9.08
N ALA A 19 16.12 12.10 9.13
CA ALA A 19 14.89 12.89 9.32
C ALA A 19 14.47 13.69 8.07
N TYR A 20 15.17 13.51 6.94
CA TYR A 20 14.95 14.26 5.70
C TYR A 20 14.93 13.32 4.49
N GLY A 21 14.16 13.69 3.46
CA GLY A 21 14.08 12.97 2.20
C GLY A 21 15.31 13.21 1.31
N TYR A 22 15.59 12.29 0.39
CA TYR A 22 16.64 12.47 -0.61
C TYR A 22 16.37 13.71 -1.47
N GLY A 23 17.36 14.60 -1.58
CA GLY A 23 17.27 15.82 -2.39
C GLY A 23 16.71 17.05 -1.67
N TYR A 24 16.34 16.93 -0.39
CA TYR A 24 15.86 18.04 0.43
C TYR A 24 16.94 18.53 1.41
N THR A 25 16.83 19.79 1.80
CA THR A 25 17.77 20.44 2.73
C THR A 25 17.46 20.04 4.17
N GLN A 26 18.44 20.21 5.07
CA GLN A 26 18.30 19.94 6.51
C GLN A 26 17.22 20.77 7.23
N TYR A 27 16.68 21.81 6.58
CA TYR A 27 15.62 22.65 7.11
C TYR A 27 14.21 22.18 6.71
N GLU A 28 14.12 21.21 5.79
CA GLU A 28 12.87 20.62 5.31
C GLU A 28 12.64 19.28 6.02
N ILE A 29 12.60 19.33 7.35
CA ILE A 29 12.33 18.16 8.19
C ILE A 29 10.86 17.80 8.02
N THR A 30 10.58 16.77 7.24
CA THR A 30 9.23 16.27 7.02
C THR A 30 9.22 14.74 7.16
N TYR A 31 8.04 14.17 7.42
CA TYR A 31 7.83 12.72 7.36
C TYR A 31 7.84 12.18 5.91
N GLU A 32 8.02 13.05 4.91
CA GLU A 32 8.02 12.69 3.51
C GLU A 32 9.17 11.71 3.20
N GLY A 33 8.85 10.66 2.45
CA GLY A 33 9.83 9.64 2.09
C GLY A 33 10.30 8.74 3.24
N LEU A 34 9.72 8.79 4.45
CA LEU A 34 9.99 7.81 5.51
C LEU A 34 9.75 6.37 5.02
N TYR A 35 8.59 6.13 4.41
CA TYR A 35 8.26 4.83 3.83
C TYR A 35 9.20 4.45 2.66
N ASN A 36 9.68 5.40 1.87
CA ASN A 36 10.67 5.13 0.82
C ASN A 36 12.01 4.67 1.43
N ARG A 37 12.45 5.27 2.54
CA ARG A 37 13.69 4.88 3.22
C ARG A 37 13.58 3.50 3.84
N TYR A 38 12.46 3.18 4.47
CA TYR A 38 12.17 1.83 4.94
C TYR A 38 12.14 0.83 3.77
N ALA A 39 11.55 1.19 2.64
CA ALA A 39 11.55 0.34 1.45
C ALA A 39 12.96 0.10 0.87
N VAL A 40 13.84 1.11 0.87
CA VAL A 40 15.25 0.94 0.50
C VAL A 40 15.96 -0.01 1.49
N ALA A 41 15.74 0.15 2.79
CA ALA A 41 16.33 -0.73 3.80
C ALA A 41 15.87 -2.19 3.63
N LEU A 42 14.59 -2.41 3.34
CA LEU A 42 14.04 -3.73 3.02
C LEU A 42 14.68 -4.30 1.74
N LEU A 43 14.86 -3.51 0.69
CA LEU A 43 15.58 -3.96 -0.51
C LEU A 43 17.03 -4.37 -0.22
N CYS A 44 17.73 -3.58 0.59
CA CYS A 44 19.08 -3.92 1.04
C CYS A 44 19.12 -5.29 1.73
N LEU A 45 18.16 -5.55 2.62
CA LEU A 45 18.01 -6.84 3.29
C LEU A 45 17.70 -7.96 2.30
N ILE A 46 16.74 -7.76 1.39
CA ILE A 46 16.39 -8.73 0.34
C ILE A 46 17.60 -9.06 -0.53
N PHE A 47 18.40 -8.09 -0.94
CA PHE A 47 19.57 -8.34 -1.78
C PHE A 47 20.69 -9.03 -1.03
N VAL A 48 20.99 -8.61 0.21
CA VAL A 48 21.98 -9.29 1.05
C VAL A 48 21.59 -10.74 1.26
N GLU A 49 20.31 -10.99 1.52
CA GLU A 49 19.79 -12.33 1.69
C GLU A 49 19.85 -13.08 0.34
N ALA A 50 19.19 -12.61 -0.72
CA ALA A 50 19.03 -13.35 -1.98
C ALA A 50 20.35 -13.58 -2.75
N LEU A 51 21.28 -12.62 -2.69
CA LEU A 51 22.56 -12.67 -3.40
C LEU A 51 23.72 -13.12 -2.48
N GLY A 52 23.51 -13.12 -1.16
CA GLY A 52 24.49 -13.61 -0.20
C GLY A 52 24.57 -15.12 -0.23
N THR A 53 25.77 -15.65 -0.44
CA THR A 53 26.08 -17.06 -0.25
C THR A 53 26.80 -17.24 1.07
N ASP A 54 26.15 -17.84 2.08
CA ASP A 54 26.90 -18.39 3.21
C ASP A 54 27.34 -19.82 2.88
N LYS A 55 28.66 -20.06 2.99
CA LYS A 55 29.28 -21.38 2.78
C LYS A 55 29.21 -22.26 4.04
N ALA A 56 28.65 -21.76 5.14
CA ALA A 56 28.56 -22.49 6.40
C ALA A 56 27.39 -23.48 6.36
N GLU A 57 27.59 -24.69 6.89
CA GLU A 57 26.52 -25.67 7.10
C GLU A 57 25.50 -25.12 8.10
N THR A 58 24.53 -24.37 7.59
CA THR A 58 23.40 -23.85 8.34
C THR A 58 22.34 -24.94 8.51
N SER A 59 21.67 -24.97 9.66
CA SER A 59 20.58 -25.91 9.90
C SER A 59 19.41 -25.65 8.94
N VAL A 60 18.64 -26.71 8.61
CA VAL A 60 17.41 -26.61 7.81
C VAL A 60 16.45 -25.55 8.34
N ARG A 61 16.32 -25.43 9.67
CA ARG A 61 15.47 -24.42 10.32
C ARG A 61 15.97 -23.00 10.04
N THR A 62 17.28 -22.79 10.12
CA THR A 62 17.89 -21.48 9.85
C THR A 62 17.67 -21.08 8.40
N GLN A 63 17.90 -21.98 7.45
CA GLN A 63 17.66 -21.74 6.02
C GLN A 63 16.20 -21.37 5.73
N PHE A 64 15.26 -22.04 6.40
CA PHE A 64 13.84 -21.70 6.29
C PHE A 64 13.54 -20.31 6.83
N LEU A 65 14.06 -19.97 8.01
CA LEU A 65 13.84 -18.67 8.66
C LEU A 65 14.45 -17.50 7.87
N GLU A 66 15.63 -17.69 7.28
CA GLU A 66 16.25 -16.71 6.38
C GLU A 66 15.38 -16.48 5.15
N GLY A 67 14.89 -17.55 4.52
CA GLY A 67 13.93 -17.44 3.43
C GLY A 67 12.65 -16.73 3.86
N ALA A 68 12.10 -17.08 5.03
CA ALA A 68 10.90 -16.48 5.57
C ALA A 68 11.06 -14.96 5.82
N SER A 69 12.20 -14.53 6.36
CA SER A 69 12.58 -13.12 6.51
C SER A 69 12.50 -12.38 5.17
N THR A 70 13.13 -12.93 4.11
CA THR A 70 13.07 -12.36 2.76
C THR A 70 11.63 -12.25 2.25
N GLY A 71 10.81 -13.28 2.50
CA GLY A 71 9.41 -13.33 2.08
C GLY A 71 8.55 -12.25 2.75
N VAL A 72 8.70 -12.06 4.07
CA VAL A 72 8.04 -10.97 4.81
C VAL A 72 8.51 -9.61 4.28
N ALA A 73 9.83 -9.41 4.16
CA ALA A 73 10.41 -8.15 3.70
C ALA A 73 9.92 -7.77 2.29
N LEU A 74 9.80 -8.75 1.39
CA LEU A 74 9.26 -8.56 0.05
C LEU A 74 7.81 -8.05 0.09
N VAL A 75 6.95 -8.68 0.88
CA VAL A 75 5.53 -8.25 1.00
C VAL A 75 5.45 -6.85 1.61
N VAL A 76 6.25 -6.55 2.64
CA VAL A 76 6.28 -5.20 3.22
C VAL A 76 6.82 -4.17 2.22
N ALA A 77 7.74 -4.54 1.32
CA ALA A 77 8.18 -3.65 0.24
C ALA A 77 7.06 -3.29 -0.74
N PHE A 78 5.92 -4.01 -0.73
CA PHE A 78 4.72 -3.64 -1.49
C PHE A 78 4.03 -2.37 -0.98
N LEU A 79 4.46 -1.80 0.16
CA LEU A 79 4.14 -0.42 0.55
C LEU A 79 4.35 0.56 -0.61
N LYS A 80 5.28 0.26 -1.52
CA LYS A 80 5.34 0.92 -2.81
C LYS A 80 5.74 -0.07 -3.90
N ALA A 81 4.85 -0.26 -4.86
CA ALA A 81 4.94 -1.31 -5.87
C ALA A 81 6.27 -1.36 -6.66
N ASN A 82 6.94 -0.22 -6.84
CA ASN A 82 8.25 -0.18 -7.51
C ASN A 82 9.35 -0.88 -6.69
N PHE A 83 9.34 -0.77 -5.37
CA PHE A 83 10.29 -1.48 -4.49
C PHE A 83 10.01 -2.98 -4.48
N PHE A 84 8.74 -3.38 -4.41
CA PHE A 84 8.37 -4.78 -4.58
C PHE A 84 8.90 -5.38 -5.89
N ALA A 85 8.72 -4.67 -7.01
CA ALA A 85 9.20 -5.13 -8.32
C ALA A 85 10.72 -5.28 -8.37
N VAL A 86 11.46 -4.33 -7.79
CA VAL A 86 12.93 -4.42 -7.68
C VAL A 86 13.36 -5.58 -6.77
N GLY A 87 12.65 -5.81 -5.67
CA GLY A 87 12.88 -6.96 -4.78
C GLY A 87 12.69 -8.30 -5.49
N MET A 88 11.58 -8.44 -6.24
CA MET A 88 11.32 -9.60 -7.08
C MET A 88 12.43 -9.85 -8.10
N PHE A 89 12.94 -8.79 -8.73
CA PHE A 89 14.05 -8.91 -9.67
C PHE A 89 15.33 -9.41 -8.98
N GLY A 90 15.68 -8.87 -7.82
CA GLY A 90 16.85 -9.34 -7.07
C GLY A 90 16.74 -10.77 -6.58
N ILE A 91 15.53 -11.18 -6.16
CA ILE A 91 15.25 -12.58 -5.81
C ILE A 91 15.43 -13.48 -7.04
N GLY A 92 14.85 -13.10 -8.19
CA GLY A 92 15.01 -13.83 -9.45
C GLY A 92 16.46 -13.94 -9.88
N ALA A 93 17.24 -12.87 -9.76
CA ALA A 93 18.68 -12.89 -10.00
C ALA A 93 19.40 -13.82 -9.01
N GLY A 94 19.03 -13.83 -7.72
CA GLY A 94 19.56 -14.75 -6.73
C GLY A 94 19.29 -16.22 -7.05
N VAL A 95 18.07 -16.54 -7.53
CA VAL A 95 17.71 -17.90 -7.99
C VAL A 95 18.60 -18.36 -9.16
N LEU A 96 18.91 -17.46 -10.10
CA LEU A 96 19.64 -17.79 -11.32
C LEU A 96 21.16 -17.79 -11.14
N LEU A 97 21.68 -16.86 -10.33
CA LEU A 97 23.11 -16.57 -10.26
C LEU A 97 23.79 -17.21 -9.05
N MET A 98 23.05 -17.51 -7.98
CA MET A 98 23.62 -17.97 -6.72
C MET A 98 23.13 -19.39 -6.36
N PRO A 99 24.05 -20.31 -6.01
CA PRO A 99 23.64 -21.61 -5.48
C PRO A 99 23.02 -21.44 -4.10
N GLN A 100 21.73 -21.77 -3.98
CA GLN A 100 20.94 -21.61 -2.75
C GLN A 100 20.18 -22.91 -2.42
N HIS A 101 19.93 -23.14 -1.12
CA HIS A 101 19.20 -24.33 -0.67
C HIS A 101 17.70 -24.23 -0.99
N ARG A 102 17.09 -25.34 -1.43
CA ARG A 102 15.65 -25.39 -1.78
C ARG A 102 14.73 -25.03 -0.61
N VAL A 103 15.11 -25.40 0.61
CA VAL A 103 14.35 -25.13 1.85
C VAL A 103 14.14 -23.64 2.05
N ARG A 104 15.13 -22.82 1.68
CA ARG A 104 15.06 -21.38 1.77
C ARG A 104 13.99 -20.79 0.86
N TRP A 105 13.88 -21.29 -0.37
CA TRP A 105 12.82 -20.87 -1.30
C TRP A 105 11.44 -21.27 -0.80
N CYS A 106 11.31 -22.43 -0.14
CA CYS A 106 10.07 -22.80 0.54
C CYS A 106 9.73 -21.82 1.67
N GLY A 107 10.72 -21.42 2.49
CA GLY A 107 10.55 -20.41 3.53
C GLY A 107 10.05 -19.07 2.99
N LEU A 108 10.69 -18.57 1.92
CA LEU A 108 10.30 -17.33 1.24
C LEU A 108 8.86 -17.39 0.74
N GLY A 109 8.54 -18.42 -0.05
CA GLY A 109 7.19 -18.58 -0.61
C GLY A 109 6.13 -18.68 0.48
N THR A 110 6.39 -19.46 1.52
CA THR A 110 5.46 -19.66 2.64
C THR A 110 5.19 -18.35 3.37
N ALA A 111 6.24 -17.62 3.76
CA ALA A 111 6.11 -16.38 4.51
C ALA A 111 5.51 -15.25 3.68
N ALA A 112 5.83 -15.17 2.38
CA ALA A 112 5.22 -14.20 1.48
C ALA A 112 3.71 -14.44 1.33
N VAL A 113 3.29 -15.70 1.17
CA VAL A 113 1.86 -16.05 1.11
C VAL A 113 1.15 -15.70 2.40
N ILE A 114 1.68 -16.13 3.55
CA ILE A 114 1.06 -15.86 4.86
C ILE A 114 0.96 -14.35 5.11
N SER A 115 2.05 -13.61 4.86
CA SER A 115 2.09 -12.15 5.07
C SER A 115 1.12 -11.42 4.13
N SER A 116 0.96 -11.90 2.90
CA SER A 116 -0.02 -11.34 1.95
C SER A 116 -1.45 -11.54 2.45
N PHE A 117 -1.78 -12.75 2.95
CA PHE A 117 -3.09 -13.00 3.54
C PHE A 117 -3.35 -12.16 4.79
N LEU A 118 -2.36 -12.02 5.68
CA LEU A 118 -2.47 -11.16 6.86
C LEU A 118 -2.65 -9.69 6.48
N MET A 119 -1.92 -9.21 5.47
CA MET A 119 -2.05 -7.84 4.98
C MET A 119 -3.43 -7.59 4.37
N LEU A 120 -3.92 -8.50 3.52
CA LEU A 120 -5.25 -8.40 2.91
C LEU A 120 -6.37 -8.47 3.97
N TRP A 121 -6.20 -9.33 4.97
CA TRP A 121 -7.12 -9.44 6.11
C TRP A 121 -7.14 -8.16 6.95
N TYR A 122 -5.97 -7.63 7.31
CA TYR A 122 -5.86 -6.37 8.07
C TYR A 122 -6.51 -5.19 7.33
N LEU A 123 -6.41 -5.15 6.00
CA LEU A 123 -7.00 -4.10 5.17
C LEU A 123 -8.51 -4.25 4.93
N ASN A 124 -9.16 -5.33 5.41
CA ASN A 124 -10.58 -5.64 5.20
C ASN A 124 -11.02 -5.48 3.73
N PHE A 125 -10.15 -5.90 2.80
CA PHE A 125 -10.33 -5.63 1.37
C PHE A 125 -11.57 -6.31 0.77
N ASP A 126 -12.00 -7.42 1.37
CA ASP A 126 -13.13 -8.23 0.95
C ASP A 126 -14.49 -7.57 1.24
N GLU A 127 -14.59 -6.74 2.28
CA GLU A 127 -15.85 -6.16 2.71
C GLU A 127 -16.44 -5.21 1.66
N GLY A 128 -15.66 -4.22 1.22
CA GLY A 128 -16.10 -3.26 0.20
C GLY A 128 -16.38 -3.92 -1.15
N LEU A 129 -15.60 -4.94 -1.53
CA LEU A 129 -15.86 -5.73 -2.74
C LEU A 129 -17.17 -6.52 -2.65
N THR A 130 -17.45 -7.12 -1.49
CA THR A 130 -18.68 -7.87 -1.25
C THR A 130 -19.90 -6.96 -1.31
N LEU A 131 -19.80 -5.77 -0.70
CA LEU A 131 -20.85 -4.76 -0.76
C LEU A 131 -21.14 -4.34 -2.21
N LEU A 132 -20.09 -3.98 -2.97
CA LEU A 132 -20.24 -3.55 -4.36
C LEU A 132 -20.82 -4.64 -5.26
N ARG A 133 -20.37 -5.89 -5.13
CA ARG A 133 -20.83 -7.02 -5.97
C ARG A 133 -22.35 -7.24 -5.91
N ARG A 134 -23.01 -6.89 -4.81
CA ARG A 134 -24.47 -7.02 -4.66
C ARG A 134 -25.24 -6.00 -5.49
N HIS A 135 -24.62 -4.86 -5.79
CA HIS A 135 -25.26 -3.72 -6.45
C HIS A 135 -24.70 -3.42 -7.84
N LEU A 136 -23.57 -4.03 -8.22
CA LEU A 136 -22.81 -3.70 -9.41
C LEU A 136 -23.58 -3.97 -10.71
N ARG A 137 -23.48 -3.04 -11.65
CA ARG A 137 -23.91 -3.19 -13.05
C ARG A 137 -22.69 -3.12 -13.96
N PRO A 138 -22.69 -3.77 -15.14
CA PRO A 138 -21.53 -3.81 -16.04
C PRO A 138 -21.04 -2.44 -16.56
N THR A 139 -21.86 -1.41 -16.46
CA THR A 139 -21.55 -0.04 -16.90
C THR A 139 -21.28 0.91 -15.73
N ASP A 140 -21.27 0.39 -14.49
CA ASP A 140 -21.07 1.23 -13.32
C ASP A 140 -19.65 1.79 -13.27
N ARG A 141 -19.55 3.05 -12.83
CA ARG A 141 -18.30 3.77 -12.59
C ARG A 141 -18.24 4.10 -11.12
N ILE A 142 -17.25 3.53 -10.45
CA ILE A 142 -17.13 3.58 -8.99
C ILE A 142 -16.14 4.67 -8.63
N THR A 143 -16.54 5.64 -7.81
CA THR A 143 -15.62 6.58 -7.14
C THR A 143 -15.54 6.23 -5.67
N ALA A 144 -14.36 6.32 -5.06
CA ALA A 144 -14.21 6.16 -3.62
C ALA A 144 -13.83 7.50 -2.98
N LEU A 145 -14.63 7.96 -2.03
CA LEU A 145 -14.28 9.06 -1.12
C LEU A 145 -13.49 8.47 0.05
N ASP A 146 -12.26 8.07 -0.25
CA ASP A 146 -11.28 7.51 0.67
C ASP A 146 -9.86 7.87 0.14
N PHE A 147 -8.81 7.38 0.78
CA PHE A 147 -7.41 7.61 0.42
C PHE A 147 -7.10 7.30 -1.05
N SER A 148 -7.72 6.25 -1.59
CA SER A 148 -7.60 5.83 -2.98
C SER A 148 -8.81 5.00 -3.41
N ASN A 149 -8.99 4.81 -4.71
CA ASN A 149 -10.07 4.01 -5.29
C ASN A 149 -9.53 2.69 -5.90
N PRO A 150 -9.52 1.57 -5.14
CA PRO A 150 -9.06 0.29 -5.66
C PRO A 150 -10.13 -0.47 -6.46
N PHE A 151 -11.39 -0.04 -6.40
CA PHE A 151 -12.53 -0.86 -6.78
C PHE A 151 -12.68 -1.04 -8.28
N SER A 152 -12.45 0.02 -9.07
CA SER A 152 -12.54 -0.07 -10.54
C SER A 152 -11.60 -1.14 -11.10
N PHE A 153 -10.36 -1.20 -10.59
CA PHE A 153 -9.41 -2.24 -10.97
C PHE A 153 -9.83 -3.62 -10.48
N ALA A 154 -10.15 -3.75 -9.18
CA ALA A 154 -10.47 -5.04 -8.56
C ALA A 154 -11.74 -5.70 -9.13
N LEU A 155 -12.73 -4.90 -9.55
CA LEU A 155 -14.00 -5.36 -10.13
C LEU A 155 -14.04 -5.28 -11.65
N GLN A 156 -12.91 -4.94 -12.29
CA GLN A 156 -12.78 -4.78 -13.75
C GLN A 156 -13.86 -3.84 -14.35
N GLN A 157 -14.17 -2.76 -13.63
CA GLN A 157 -15.10 -1.74 -14.06
C GLN A 157 -14.39 -0.60 -14.77
N PRO A 158 -15.05 0.10 -15.71
CA PRO A 158 -14.50 1.31 -16.28
C PRO A 158 -14.28 2.36 -15.18
N PRO A 159 -13.10 2.98 -15.08
CA PRO A 159 -12.85 4.02 -14.08
C PRO A 159 -13.71 5.27 -14.40
N PRO A 160 -14.17 6.01 -13.37
CA PRO A 160 -14.77 7.33 -13.55
C PRO A 160 -13.72 8.33 -14.06
N ARG A 161 -14.17 9.32 -14.81
CA ARG A 161 -13.34 10.47 -15.19
C ARG A 161 -13.21 11.45 -14.02
N GLY A 162 -12.01 12.01 -13.85
CA GLY A 162 -11.76 13.09 -12.90
C GLY A 162 -11.42 12.66 -11.47
N ASP A 163 -11.33 11.35 -11.21
CA ASP A 163 -10.84 10.80 -9.94
C ASP A 163 -9.33 11.05 -9.75
N ALA A 164 -8.89 11.11 -8.50
CA ALA A 164 -7.48 11.25 -8.14
C ALA A 164 -6.91 9.91 -7.68
N LEU A 165 -5.64 9.64 -8.04
CA LEU A 165 -4.94 8.43 -7.58
C LEU A 165 -4.72 8.42 -6.06
N TRP A 166 -4.63 9.61 -5.46
CA TRP A 166 -4.25 9.79 -4.07
C TRP A 166 -4.88 11.04 -3.46
N TRP A 167 -5.75 10.83 -2.47
CA TRP A 167 -6.33 11.90 -1.66
C TRP A 167 -5.51 12.08 -0.39
N HIS A 168 -5.01 13.29 -0.16
CA HIS A 168 -4.34 13.64 1.09
C HIS A 168 -4.57 15.11 1.40
N LEU A 169 -5.28 15.35 2.50
CA LEU A 169 -5.62 16.70 2.94
C LEU A 169 -4.33 17.48 3.24
N ASN A 170 -4.27 18.73 2.76
CA ASN A 170 -3.13 19.64 2.81
C ASN A 170 -1.86 19.16 2.09
N VAL A 171 -1.95 18.10 1.27
CA VAL A 171 -0.86 17.65 0.42
C VAL A 171 -1.29 17.66 -1.05
N THR A 172 -2.36 16.94 -1.41
CA THR A 172 -2.88 16.92 -2.79
C THR A 172 -4.11 17.80 -2.99
N PHE A 173 -4.82 18.14 -1.92
CA PHE A 173 -5.96 19.05 -1.94
C PHE A 173 -6.11 19.77 -0.60
N ASN A 174 -6.89 20.85 -0.56
CA ASN A 174 -7.32 21.47 0.69
C ASN A 174 -8.73 22.07 0.54
N ARG A 175 -9.28 22.62 1.63
CA ARG A 175 -10.64 23.17 1.64
C ARG A 175 -10.83 24.37 0.69
N GLN A 176 -9.75 25.05 0.30
CA GLN A 176 -9.79 26.15 -0.67
C GLN A 176 -9.53 25.69 -2.10
N PHE A 177 -8.64 24.71 -2.28
CA PHE A 177 -8.18 24.20 -3.57
C PHE A 177 -8.45 22.70 -3.65
N HIS A 178 -9.59 22.35 -4.23
CA HIS A 178 -10.03 20.98 -4.49
C HIS A 178 -10.83 20.93 -5.80
N PRO A 179 -10.93 19.75 -6.45
CA PRO A 179 -11.79 19.58 -7.62
C PRO A 179 -13.25 19.89 -7.31
N SER A 180 -13.98 20.47 -8.25
CA SER A 180 -15.43 20.67 -8.09
C SER A 180 -16.15 19.33 -7.96
N PRO A 181 -17.29 19.26 -7.23
CA PRO A 181 -18.06 18.03 -7.09
C PRO A 181 -18.45 17.41 -8.43
N GLN A 182 -18.79 18.23 -9.43
CA GLN A 182 -19.13 17.74 -10.78
C GLN A 182 -17.92 17.11 -11.49
N ARG A 183 -16.70 17.62 -11.26
CA ARG A 183 -15.50 17.04 -11.84
C ARG A 183 -15.18 15.69 -11.20
N LEU A 184 -15.36 15.57 -9.89
CA LEU A 184 -15.02 14.34 -9.15
C LEU A 184 -16.11 13.27 -9.26
N LEU A 185 -17.35 13.64 -8.99
CA LEU A 185 -18.49 12.72 -8.83
C LEU A 185 -19.44 12.71 -10.03
N GLY A 186 -19.27 13.61 -11.00
CA GLY A 186 -20.20 13.77 -12.11
C GLY A 186 -20.31 12.54 -13.01
N ASP A 187 -19.20 11.82 -13.22
CA ASP A 187 -19.14 10.60 -14.04
C ASP A 187 -19.38 9.32 -13.20
N ALA A 188 -19.41 9.43 -11.88
CA ALA A 188 -19.63 8.29 -10.99
C ALA A 188 -21.10 7.83 -11.05
N THR A 189 -21.34 6.52 -11.10
CA THR A 189 -22.68 5.92 -10.90
C THR A 189 -22.82 5.31 -9.51
N LEU A 190 -21.70 4.90 -8.92
CA LEU A 190 -21.59 4.42 -7.55
C LEU A 190 -20.51 5.21 -6.81
N VAL A 191 -20.78 5.56 -5.55
CA VAL A 191 -19.82 6.22 -4.67
C VAL A 191 -19.67 5.39 -3.40
N MET A 192 -18.43 4.97 -3.12
CA MET A 192 -18.03 4.32 -1.88
C MET A 192 -17.49 5.36 -0.92
N VAL A 193 -18.02 5.43 0.29
CA VAL A 193 -17.53 6.33 1.34
C VAL A 193 -16.95 5.48 2.46
N GLY A 194 -15.67 5.66 2.75
CA GLY A 194 -15.00 4.97 3.86
C GLY A 194 -15.61 5.38 5.21
N GLN A 195 -15.83 4.41 6.08
CA GLN A 195 -16.28 4.59 7.45
C GLN A 195 -15.17 4.12 8.39
N ARG A 196 -14.92 4.88 9.46
CA ARG A 196 -14.13 4.39 10.59
C ARG A 196 -15.00 4.32 11.84
N PRO A 197 -14.76 3.35 12.73
CA PRO A 197 -15.37 3.37 14.04
C PRO A 197 -14.98 4.66 14.78
N PRO A 198 -15.90 5.26 15.53
CA PRO A 198 -15.67 6.51 16.26
C PRO A 198 -14.81 6.26 17.51
N ALA A 199 -13.52 5.98 17.32
CA ALA A 199 -12.48 6.02 18.34
C ALA A 199 -11.13 5.62 17.73
N SER A 200 -10.35 6.60 17.25
CA SER A 200 -8.90 6.51 17.38
C SER A 200 -8.34 7.93 17.32
N GLU A 201 -7.44 8.23 18.24
CA GLU A 201 -6.77 9.51 18.52
C GLU A 201 -5.84 9.95 17.37
N LEU A 202 -6.34 9.92 16.14
CA LEU A 202 -5.64 10.33 14.94
C LEU A 202 -6.25 11.65 14.44
N PRO A 203 -5.44 12.56 13.83
CA PRO A 203 -5.95 13.77 13.20
C PRO A 203 -7.10 13.46 12.23
N PRO A 204 -8.02 14.41 11.95
CA PRO A 204 -9.16 14.21 11.06
C PRO A 204 -8.70 13.47 9.81
N SER A 205 -9.20 12.26 9.64
CA SER A 205 -8.63 11.38 8.64
C SER A 205 -8.85 11.96 7.25
N ILE A 206 -8.00 11.58 6.31
CA ILE A 206 -8.13 11.90 4.89
C ILE A 206 -9.57 11.67 4.40
N CYS A 207 -10.24 10.64 4.91
CA CYS A 207 -11.62 10.26 4.61
C CYS A 207 -12.65 11.31 5.09
N GLU A 208 -12.48 11.88 6.29
CA GLU A 208 -13.39 12.89 6.85
C GLU A 208 -13.29 14.20 6.06
N GLY A 209 -12.07 14.64 5.72
CA GLY A 209 -11.86 15.86 4.94
C GLY A 209 -12.45 15.78 3.53
N VAL A 210 -12.36 14.63 2.87
CA VAL A 210 -12.96 14.41 1.54
C VAL A 210 -14.48 14.32 1.66
N PHE A 211 -15.02 13.54 2.61
CA PHE A 211 -16.47 13.42 2.77
C PHE A 211 -17.14 14.76 3.06
N ASP A 212 -16.58 15.56 3.97
CA ASP A 212 -17.10 16.90 4.32
C ASP A 212 -17.32 17.77 3.09
N LEU A 213 -16.33 17.82 2.19
CA LEU A 213 -16.33 18.68 1.00
C LEU A 213 -17.41 18.29 -0.02
N TYR A 214 -17.74 17.00 -0.11
CA TYR A 214 -18.64 16.48 -1.14
C TYR A 214 -20.00 16.01 -0.59
N SER A 215 -20.21 16.09 0.72
CA SER A 215 -21.42 15.62 1.41
C SER A 215 -22.71 16.25 0.87
N SER A 216 -22.73 17.56 0.65
CA SER A 216 -23.89 18.27 0.09
C SER A 216 -24.25 17.77 -1.31
N PHE A 217 -23.26 17.66 -2.20
CA PHE A 217 -23.46 17.15 -3.56
C PHE A 217 -23.91 15.69 -3.56
N LEU A 218 -23.34 14.87 -2.66
CA LEU A 218 -23.73 13.48 -2.49
C LEU A 218 -25.21 13.37 -2.06
N GLY A 219 -25.65 14.20 -1.11
CA GLY A 219 -27.03 14.25 -0.66
C GLY A 219 -28.04 14.74 -1.71
N GLU A 220 -27.61 15.56 -2.67
CA GLU A 220 -28.45 16.07 -3.76
C GLU A 220 -28.57 15.10 -4.95
N HIS A 221 -27.48 14.40 -5.30
CA HIS A 221 -27.39 13.64 -6.55
C HIS A 221 -27.37 12.12 -6.37
N PHE A 222 -27.15 11.64 -5.15
CA PHE A 222 -27.05 10.22 -4.85
C PHE A 222 -28.03 9.81 -3.75
N THR A 223 -28.26 8.50 -3.66
CA THR A 223 -29.06 7.87 -2.64
C THR A 223 -28.24 6.74 -2.03
N GLN A 224 -28.16 6.67 -0.70
CA GLN A 224 -27.52 5.54 -0.02
C GLN A 224 -28.34 4.28 -0.29
N VAL A 225 -27.70 3.22 -0.79
CA VAL A 225 -28.37 1.96 -1.17
C VAL A 225 -27.96 0.78 -0.31
N ASP A 226 -26.81 0.85 0.36
CA ASP A 226 -26.32 -0.20 1.25
C ASP A 226 -25.20 0.33 2.17
N GLU A 227 -24.86 -0.44 3.19
CA GLU A 227 -23.74 -0.16 4.07
C GLU A 227 -23.11 -1.43 4.65
N SER A 228 -21.87 -1.30 5.09
CA SER A 228 -21.09 -2.28 5.82
C SER A 228 -20.31 -1.56 6.93
N PRO A 229 -19.74 -2.26 7.93
CA PRO A 229 -18.99 -1.64 9.02
C PRO A 229 -17.98 -0.55 8.62
N HIS A 230 -17.32 -0.72 7.47
CA HIS A 230 -16.29 0.20 6.96
C HIS A 230 -16.69 0.99 5.71
N TRP A 231 -17.88 0.78 5.13
CA TRP A 231 -18.27 1.44 3.87
C TRP A 231 -19.74 1.82 3.81
N ARG A 232 -20.04 3.01 3.28
CA ARG A 232 -21.38 3.37 2.79
C ARG A 232 -21.38 3.37 1.27
N LEU A 233 -22.39 2.76 0.69
CA LEU A 233 -22.57 2.71 -0.75
C LEU A 233 -23.70 3.64 -1.17
N TYR A 234 -23.38 4.54 -2.10
CA TYR A 234 -24.31 5.47 -2.70
C TYR A 234 -24.45 5.16 -4.19
N ARG A 235 -25.68 5.27 -4.71
CA ARG A 235 -25.98 5.16 -6.14
C ARG A 235 -26.53 6.48 -6.66
N LYS A 236 -26.11 6.86 -7.86
CA LYS A 236 -26.62 8.06 -8.54
C LYS A 236 -28.12 7.91 -8.79
N ARG A 237 -28.86 8.99 -8.53
CA ARG A 237 -30.30 9.08 -8.79
C ARG A 237 -30.62 8.98 -10.28
#